data_AF-A0A8T3XJY8-F1
#
_entry.id   AF-A0A8T3XJY8-F1
#
_cell.length_a   1.000
_cell.length_b   1.000
_cell.length_c   1.000
_cell.angle_alpha   90.00
_cell.angle_beta   90.00
_cell.angle_gamma   90.00
#
_symmetry.space_group_name_H-M   'P 1'
#
loop_
_entity.id
_entity.type
_entity.pdbx_description
1 polymer ?
#
loop_
_entity_poly.entity_id
_entity_poly.type
_entity_poly.pdbx_seq_one_letter_code
_entity_poly.pdbx_strand_id
1 'polypeptide(L)'
;MIRNNKKSQGLPINAIILAALALIVLVVVAAIFTGRARVFSASFDDCKAKQGRCAEKSKGCNSNEAEVNLKCPNEKKEICCLKVFGQ
;
A
#
# COMPACT_ATOMS: atom_id res chain seq x y z
N MET A 1 -22.83 54.98 7.88
CA MET A 1 -23.54 53.96 8.67
C MET A 1 -23.49 52.64 7.88
N ILE A 2 -22.54 51.74 8.17
CA ILE A 2 -22.36 50.49 7.40
C ILE A 2 -23.29 49.43 8.00
N ARG A 3 -24.34 49.07 7.27
CA ARG A 3 -25.35 48.11 7.69
C ARG A 3 -24.85 46.70 7.34
N ASN A 4 -24.26 45.99 8.30
CA ASN A 4 -23.91 44.59 8.15
C ASN A 4 -25.19 43.75 8.06
N ASN A 5 -25.58 43.42 6.83
CA ASN A 5 -26.62 42.43 6.55
C ASN A 5 -26.07 41.06 6.97
N LYS A 6 -26.44 40.56 8.16
CA LYS A 6 -26.20 39.18 8.56
C LYS A 6 -26.96 38.29 7.56
N LYS A 7 -26.27 37.84 6.50
CA LYS A 7 -26.70 36.67 5.73
C LYS A 7 -26.65 35.50 6.69
N SER A 8 -27.79 35.13 7.25
CA SER A 8 -27.93 33.85 7.93
C SER A 8 -27.56 32.78 6.91
N GLN A 9 -26.31 32.31 6.99
CA GLN A 9 -25.81 31.17 6.24
C GLN A 9 -26.41 29.92 6.88
N GLY A 10 -27.73 29.75 6.71
CA GLY A 10 -28.30 28.42 6.80
C GLY A 10 -27.74 27.67 5.60
N LEU A 11 -26.69 26.87 5.79
CA LEU A 11 -26.30 25.94 4.75
C LEU A 11 -27.56 25.13 4.41
N PRO A 12 -28.01 25.15 3.15
CA PRO A 12 -29.25 24.50 2.78
C PRO A 12 -29.14 23.02 3.17
N ILE A 13 -30.18 22.46 3.81
CA ILE A 13 -30.18 21.08 4.31
C ILE A 13 -29.72 20.08 3.23
N ASN A 14 -30.06 20.35 1.97
CA ASN A 14 -29.61 19.56 0.81
C ASN A 14 -28.09 19.50 0.67
N ALA A 15 -27.37 20.58 0.96
CA ALA A 15 -25.90 20.60 0.93
C ALA A 15 -25.29 19.72 2.03
N ILE A 16 -25.92 19.67 3.22
CA ILE A 16 -25.49 18.79 4.30
C ILE A 16 -25.68 17.32 3.90
N ILE A 17 -26.81 16.99 3.29
CA ILE A 17 -27.10 15.64 2.79
C ILE A 17 -26.09 15.24 1.71
N LEU A 18 -25.82 16.11 0.72
CA LEU A 18 -24.82 15.84 -0.31
C LEU A 18 -23.43 15.63 0.28
N ALA A 19 -23.02 16.47 1.24
CA ALA A 19 -21.72 16.34 1.90
C ALA A 19 -21.58 15.00 2.63
N ALA A 20 -22.63 14.56 3.34
CA ALA A 20 -22.65 13.27 4.01
C ALA A 20 -22.55 12.09 3.03
N LEU A 21 -23.31 12.12 1.93
CA LEU A 21 -23.27 11.07 0.89
C LEU A 21 -21.88 10.99 0.24
N ALA A 22 -21.29 12.13 -0.11
CA ALA A 22 -19.95 12.19 -0.71
C ALA A 22 -18.89 11.61 0.24
N LEU A 23 -18.97 11.93 1.53
CA LEU A 23 -18.04 11.42 2.54
C LEU A 23 -18.16 9.89 2.68
N ILE A 24 -19.39 9.36 2.74
CA ILE A 24 -19.62 7.90 2.82
C ILE A 24 -19.02 7.20 1.60
N VAL A 25 -19.29 7.69 0.39
CA VAL A 25 -18.74 7.10 -0.85
C VAL A 25 -17.22 7.12 -0.83
N LEU A 26 -16.61 8.24 -0.42
CA LEU A 26 -15.16 8.36 -0.34
C LEU A 26 -14.56 7.33 0.63
N VAL A 27 -15.18 7.13 1.80
CA VAL A 27 -14.73 6.13 2.78
C VAL A 27 -14.82 4.71 2.21
N VAL A 28 -15.92 4.38 1.54
CA VAL A 28 -16.10 3.05 0.93
C VAL A 28 -15.04 2.79 -0.14
N VAL A 29 -14.82 3.76 -1.02
CA VAL A 29 -13.80 3.68 -2.07
C VAL A 29 -12.40 3.53 -1.47
N ALA A 30 -12.06 4.35 -0.46
CA ALA A 30 -10.80 4.26 0.25
C ALA A 30 -10.59 2.90 0.93
N ALA A 31 -11.64 2.33 1.54
CA ALA A 31 -11.57 1.01 2.18
C ALA A 31 -11.32 -0.12 1.17
N ILE A 32 -12.00 -0.09 0.01
CA ILE A 32 -11.80 -1.08 -1.06
C ILE A 32 -10.37 -0.98 -1.61
N PHE A 33 -9.92 0.25 -1.91
CA PHE A 33 -8.56 0.46 -2.43
C PHE A 33 -7.50 0.04 -1.41
N THR A 34 -7.69 0.34 -0.13
CA THR A 34 -6.76 -0.07 0.94
C THR A 34 -6.72 -1.59 1.10
N GLY A 35 -7.87 -2.27 1.03
CA GLY A 35 -7.95 -3.72 1.12
C GLY A 35 -7.21 -4.43 -0.03
N ARG A 36 -7.38 -3.95 -1.27
CA ARG A 36 -6.68 -4.49 -2.43
C ARG A 36 -5.18 -4.15 -2.42
N ALA A 37 -4.82 -2.92 -2.06
CA ALA A 37 -3.41 -2.48 -2.01
C ALA A 37 -2.58 -3.33 -1.05
N ARG A 38 -3.13 -3.72 0.12
CA ARG A 38 -2.46 -4.63 1.08
C ARG A 38 -2.15 -6.00 0.48
N VAL A 39 -3.04 -6.54 -0.35
CA VAL A 39 -2.82 -7.83 -1.03
C VAL A 39 -1.73 -7.68 -2.10
N PHE A 40 -1.75 -6.60 -2.87
CA PHE A 40 -0.70 -6.34 -3.87
C PHE A 40 0.68 -6.15 -3.21
N SER A 41 0.77 -5.39 -2.13
CA SER A 41 2.05 -5.18 -1.44
C SER A 41 2.65 -6.46 -0.87
N ALA A 42 1.81 -7.39 -0.40
CA ALA A 42 2.28 -8.69 0.09
C ALA A 42 2.97 -9.49 -1.02
N SER A 43 2.39 -9.52 -2.23
CA SER A 43 3.00 -10.23 -3.37
C SER A 43 4.30 -9.61 -3.86
N PHE A 44 4.56 -8.31 -3.63
CA PHE A 44 5.84 -7.69 -3.97
C PHE A 44 6.95 -7.99 -2.95
N ASP A 45 6.57 -8.31 -1.72
CA ASP A 45 7.50 -8.62 -0.62
C ASP A 45 7.93 -10.10 -0.64
N ASP A 46 7.24 -10.95 -1.39
CA ASP A 46 7.58 -12.36 -1.55
C ASP A 46 8.80 -12.56 -2.46
N CYS A 47 9.86 -13.15 -1.90
CA CYS A 47 11.06 -13.51 -2.66
C CYS A 47 10.74 -14.38 -3.89
N LYS A 48 9.77 -15.29 -3.74
CA LYS A 48 9.33 -16.24 -4.76
C LYS A 48 8.60 -15.55 -5.92
N ALA A 49 7.89 -14.45 -5.66
CA ALA A 49 7.17 -13.69 -6.69
C ALA A 49 8.14 -12.98 -7.65
N LYS A 50 9.35 -12.65 -7.19
CA LYS A 50 10.42 -12.06 -8.01
C LYS A 50 11.38 -13.11 -8.60
N GLN A 51 10.97 -14.38 -8.65
CA GLN A 51 11.80 -15.50 -9.14
C GLN A 51 13.12 -15.66 -8.35
N GLY A 52 13.14 -15.19 -7.10
CA GLY A 52 14.27 -15.35 -6.20
C GLY A 52 14.25 -16.69 -5.45
N ARG A 53 15.42 -17.09 -4.94
CA ARG A 53 15.55 -18.20 -4.00
C ARG A 53 15.79 -17.65 -2.59
N CYS A 54 15.14 -18.25 -1.62
CA CYS A 54 15.48 -18.04 -0.21
C CYS A 54 16.72 -18.86 0.11
N ALA A 55 17.76 -18.20 0.60
CA ALA A 55 18.98 -18.84 1.05
C ALA A 55 19.24 -18.43 2.50
N GLU A 56 19.86 -19.31 3.27
CA GLU A 56 20.28 -18.97 4.62
C GLU A 56 21.40 -17.91 4.56
N LYS A 57 21.37 -16.93 5.47
CA LYS A 57 22.41 -15.89 5.56
C LYS A 57 23.84 -16.46 5.66
N SER A 58 23.99 -17.67 6.21
CA SER A 58 25.28 -18.37 6.32
C SER A 58 25.83 -18.86 4.97
N LYS A 59 24.96 -19.17 4.00
CA LYS A 59 25.37 -19.66 2.67
C LYS A 59 25.57 -18.55 1.66
N GLY A 60 25.03 -17.36 1.90
CA GLY A 60 25.12 -16.23 0.98
C GLY A 60 24.42 -16.49 -0.36
N CYS A 61 24.38 -15.45 -1.20
CA CYS A 61 23.94 -15.57 -2.59
C CYS A 61 25.13 -15.96 -3.49
N ASN A 62 24.86 -16.64 -4.61
CA ASN A 62 25.91 -16.97 -5.58
C ASN A 62 26.38 -15.69 -6.31
N SER A 63 27.49 -15.77 -7.03
CA SER A 63 28.07 -14.64 -7.78
C SER A 63 27.15 -14.00 -8.83
N ASN A 64 26.05 -14.66 -9.21
CA ASN A 64 25.06 -14.17 -10.19
C ASN A 64 23.72 -13.76 -9.54
N GLU A 65 23.73 -13.51 -8.24
CA GLU A 65 22.53 -13.22 -7.47
C GLU A 65 22.73 -12.00 -6.58
N ALA A 66 21.72 -11.13 -6.50
CA ALA A 66 21.70 -9.97 -5.62
C ALA A 66 20.97 -10.31 -4.32
N GLU A 67 21.56 -9.93 -3.18
CA GLU A 67 20.94 -10.03 -1.86
C GLU A 67 19.93 -8.88 -1.68
N VAL A 68 18.68 -9.23 -1.37
CA VAL A 68 17.61 -8.27 -1.08
C VAL A 68 16.84 -8.69 0.17
N ASN A 69 16.33 -7.70 0.89
CA ASN A 69 15.57 -7.89 2.12
C ASN A 69 14.07 -8.09 1.78
N LEU A 70 13.71 -9.30 1.35
CA LEU A 70 12.33 -9.70 1.09
C LEU A 70 11.90 -10.82 2.05
N LYS A 71 10.60 -10.97 2.28
CA LYS A 71 10.05 -12.03 3.13
C LYS A 71 10.28 -13.40 2.50
N CYS A 72 10.94 -14.26 3.27
CA CYS A 72 11.03 -15.68 3.03
C CYS A 72 10.14 -16.42 4.02
N PRO A 73 9.49 -17.52 3.61
CA PRO A 73 8.51 -18.23 4.43
C PRO A 73 9.08 -18.91 5.67
N ASN A 74 10.42 -19.02 5.81
CA ASN A 74 11.04 -19.59 7.00
C ASN A 74 11.60 -18.49 7.91
N GLU A 75 11.23 -18.54 9.19
CA GLU A 75 11.53 -17.54 10.22
C GLU A 75 13.01 -17.45 10.65
N LYS A 76 13.94 -18.09 9.93
CA LYS A 76 15.35 -18.18 10.33
C LYS A 76 16.26 -17.40 9.40
N LYS A 77 16.39 -16.08 9.62
CA LYS A 77 17.47 -15.22 9.03
C LYS A 77 17.80 -15.59 7.58
N GLU A 78 16.79 -15.77 6.75
CA GLU A 78 16.98 -16.04 5.34
C GLU A 78 17.12 -14.72 4.60
N ILE A 79 17.99 -14.70 3.60
CA ILE A 79 18.12 -13.60 2.65
C ILE A 79 17.47 -14.05 1.34
N CYS A 80 16.85 -13.10 0.63
CA CYS A 80 16.32 -13.39 -0.69
C CYS A 80 17.40 -13.11 -1.73
N CYS A 81 17.75 -14.13 -2.51
CA CYS A 81 18.70 -14.04 -3.60
C CYS A 81 17.94 -13.93 -4.92
N LEU A 82 18.00 -12.76 -5.57
CA LEU A 82 17.43 -12.54 -6.89
C LEU A 82 18.46 -12.83 -7.96
N LYS A 83 18.10 -13.65 -8.94
CA LYS A 83 18.94 -13.82 -10.13
C LYS A 83 18.98 -12.49 -10.87
N VAL A 84 20.15 -11.86 -10.92
CA VAL A 84 20.35 -10.68 -11.77
C VAL A 84 20.42 -11.17 -13.21
N PHE A 85 19.33 -10.96 -13.96
CA PHE A 85 19.31 -11.13 -15.41
C PHE A 85 20.17 -10.00 -16.00
N GLY A 86 21.47 -10.27 -16.12
CA GLY A 86 22.48 -9.30 -16.50
C GLY A 86 23.79 -9.94 -17.00
N GLN A 87 23.70 -11.11 -17.64
CA GLN A 87 24.63 -11.67 -18.62
C GLN A 87 23.80 -12.49 -19.62
#